data_AF-R7HHJ3-F1
#
_entry.id   AF-R7HHJ3-F1
#
_cell.length_a   1.000
_cell.length_b   1.000
_cell.length_c   1.000
_cell.angle_alpha   90.00
_cell.angle_beta   90.00
_cell.angle_gamma   90.00
#
_symmetry.space_group_name_H-M   'P 1'
#
loop_
_entity.id
_entity.type
_entity.pdbx_description
1 polymer ?
#
loop_
_entity_poly.entity_id
_entity_poly.type
_entity_poly.pdbx_seq_one_letter_code
_entity_poly.pdbx_strand_id
1 'polypeptide(L)'
;MKRKKKNIICYIIVIIVIIILILSIFIVPVSRNNKYKKGILNDIYSNTDIKNISYYNKSNNYYIVKDDIYVYVFDLNYDKVYSKDISELSASKLDIVYRRSNIYYEDKVRDKDKLTYKYYDVSTLEEVFDIDVGGI
;
A
#
# COMPACT_ATOMS: atom_id res chain seq x y z
N MET A 1 52.56 -5.40 -20.25
CA MET A 1 51.59 -6.21 -19.48
C MET A 1 50.91 -5.46 -18.32
N LYS A 2 51.62 -4.68 -17.50
CA LYS A 2 51.05 -3.93 -16.34
C LYS A 2 49.95 -2.90 -16.69
N ARG A 3 50.07 -2.15 -17.80
CA ARG A 3 49.05 -1.17 -18.25
C ARG A 3 47.70 -1.82 -18.61
N LYS A 4 47.71 -2.95 -19.35
CA LYS A 4 46.48 -3.70 -19.70
C LYS A 4 45.74 -4.22 -18.46
N LYS A 5 46.46 -4.74 -17.45
CA LYS A 5 45.86 -5.16 -16.16
C LYS A 5 45.22 -4.00 -15.39
N LYS A 6 45.87 -2.83 -15.32
CA LYS A 6 45.27 -1.63 -14.69
C LYS A 6 43.98 -1.19 -15.39
N ASN A 7 43.92 -1.23 -16.72
CA ASN A 7 42.72 -0.87 -17.46
C ASN A 7 41.57 -1.84 -17.19
N ILE A 8 41.83 -3.15 -17.13
CA ILE A 8 40.81 -4.16 -16.79
C ILE A 8 40.25 -3.93 -15.38
N ILE A 9 41.11 -3.65 -14.40
CA ILE A 9 40.68 -3.34 -13.02
C ILE A 9 39.80 -2.07 -13.00
N CYS A 10 40.17 -1.02 -13.73
CA CYS A 10 39.33 0.18 -13.86
C CYS A 10 37.96 -0.14 -14.47
N TYR A 11 37.89 -0.96 -15.52
CA TYR A 11 36.62 -1.39 -16.11
C TYR A 11 35.73 -2.14 -15.10
N ILE A 12 36.32 -3.06 -14.32
CA ILE A 12 35.59 -3.80 -13.29
C ILE A 12 35.04 -2.84 -12.22
N ILE A 13 35.84 -1.87 -11.76
CA ILE A 13 35.40 -0.87 -10.78
C ILE A 13 34.22 -0.05 -11.34
N VAL A 14 34.31 0.41 -12.59
CA VAL A 14 33.22 1.19 -13.23
C VAL A 14 31.94 0.35 -13.31
N ILE A 15 32.03 -0.93 -13.68
CA ILE A 15 30.87 -1.83 -13.73
C ILE A 15 30.24 -1.99 -12.33
N ILE A 16 31.06 -2.20 -11.29
CA ILE A 16 30.58 -2.33 -9.91
C ILE A 16 29.85 -1.05 -9.47
N VAL A 17 30.40 0.13 -9.78
CA VAL A 17 29.76 1.41 -9.45
C VAL A 17 28.40 1.56 -10.13
N ILE A 18 28.29 1.18 -11.42
CA ILE A 18 27.01 1.21 -12.14
C ILE A 18 25.98 0.28 -11.47
N ILE A 19 26.38 -0.92 -11.07
CA ILE A 19 25.48 -1.86 -10.37
C ILE A 19 25.00 -1.27 -9.03
N ILE A 20 25.89 -0.67 -8.25
CA ILE A 20 25.55 -0.03 -6.97
C ILE A 20 24.55 1.12 -7.19
N LEU A 21 24.76 1.94 -8.23
CA LEU A 21 23.85 3.02 -8.57
C LEU A 21 22.45 2.48 -8.92
N ILE A 22 22.37 1.44 -9.76
CA ILE A 22 21.09 0.82 -10.11
C ILE A 22 20.38 0.27 -8.87
N LEU A 23 21.10 -0.45 -7.99
CA LEU A 23 20.53 -0.98 -6.75
C LEU A 23 20.03 0.13 -5.83
N SER A 24 20.76 1.24 -5.72
CA SER A 24 20.36 2.37 -4.87
C SER A 24 19.02 2.99 -5.29
N ILE A 25 18.74 3.03 -6.60
CA ILE A 25 17.48 3.54 -7.15
C ILE A 25 16.29 2.70 -6.65
N PHE A 26 16.47 1.40 -6.43
CA PHE A 26 15.42 0.52 -5.91
C PHE A 26 15.37 0.48 -4.38
N ILE A 27 16.53 0.42 -3.71
CA ILE A 27 16.60 0.24 -2.25
C ILE A 27 16.07 1.47 -1.51
N VAL A 28 16.41 2.68 -1.97
CA VAL A 28 16.04 3.91 -1.26
C VAL A 28 14.52 4.11 -1.19
N PRO A 29 13.75 4.03 -2.29
CA PRO A 29 12.29 4.11 -2.23
C PRO A 29 11.66 3.03 -1.35
N VAL A 30 12.13 1.78 -1.47
CA VAL A 30 11.63 0.65 -0.67
C VAL A 30 11.85 0.90 0.82
N SER A 31 13.04 1.34 1.21
CA SER A 31 13.37 1.65 2.60
C SER A 31 12.47 2.75 3.17
N ARG A 32 12.27 3.83 2.42
CA ARG A 32 11.37 4.94 2.81
C ARG A 32 9.92 4.46 2.97
N ASN A 33 9.44 3.66 2.02
CA ASN A 33 8.09 3.09 2.06
C ASN A 33 7.90 2.18 3.27
N ASN A 34 8.87 1.32 3.58
CA ASN A 34 8.84 0.46 4.76
C ASN A 34 8.82 1.27 6.06
N LYS A 35 9.60 2.36 6.14
CA LYS A 35 9.58 3.27 7.29
C LYS A 35 8.21 3.93 7.45
N TYR A 36 7.61 4.39 6.35
CA TYR A 36 6.28 4.99 6.36
C TYR A 36 5.21 4.00 6.85
N LYS A 37 5.19 2.80 6.27
CA LYS A 37 4.31 1.70 6.67
C LYS A 37 4.45 1.34 8.15
N LYS A 38 5.70 1.23 8.64
CA LYS A 38 5.99 0.98 10.06
C LYS A 38 5.51 2.13 10.96
N GLY A 39 5.62 3.38 10.49
CA GLY A 39 5.10 4.55 11.19
C GLY A 39 3.59 4.45 11.42
N ILE A 40 2.82 4.23 10.35
CA ILE A 40 1.35 4.06 10.44
C ILE A 40 0.99 2.95 11.44
N LEU A 41 1.63 1.79 11.32
CA LEU A 41 1.33 0.65 12.19
C LEU A 41 1.64 0.97 13.67
N ASN A 42 2.77 1.61 13.94
CA ASN A 42 3.13 2.04 15.29
C ASN A 42 2.12 3.05 15.84
N ASP A 43 1.69 4.00 15.01
CA ASP A 43 0.72 5.02 15.42
C ASP A 43 -0.62 4.37 15.77
N ILE A 44 -1.11 3.41 14.97
CA ILE A 44 -2.32 2.65 15.28
C ILE A 44 -2.18 1.90 16.61
N TYR A 45 -1.08 1.19 16.84
CA TYR A 45 -0.84 0.49 18.11
C TYR A 45 -0.73 1.42 19.32
N SER A 46 -0.26 2.65 19.13
CA SER A 46 -0.09 3.60 20.23
C SER A 46 -1.37 4.34 20.60
N ASN A 47 -2.34 4.40 19.68
CA ASN A 47 -3.56 5.21 19.83
C ASN A 47 -4.85 4.38 19.82
N THR A 48 -4.77 3.05 19.65
CA THR A 48 -5.94 2.16 19.64
C THR A 48 -5.68 0.91 20.48
N ASP A 49 -6.76 0.26 20.93
CA ASP A 49 -6.68 -1.00 21.68
C ASP A 49 -6.51 -2.25 20.79
N ILE A 50 -6.42 -2.07 19.46
CA ILE A 50 -6.32 -3.19 18.52
C ILE A 50 -4.96 -3.87 18.67
N LYS A 51 -5.01 -5.19 18.78
CA LYS A 51 -3.83 -6.07 18.79
C LYS A 51 -3.91 -7.02 17.60
N ASN A 52 -2.76 -7.62 17.25
CA ASN A 52 -2.68 -8.63 16.19
C ASN A 52 -3.20 -8.15 14.82
N ILE A 53 -2.74 -6.98 14.39
CA ILE A 53 -3.13 -6.42 13.09
C ILE A 53 -2.60 -7.31 11.97
N SER A 54 -3.50 -7.96 11.23
CA SER A 54 -3.19 -8.80 10.07
C SER A 54 -3.13 -8.01 8.77
N TYR A 55 -3.86 -6.90 8.70
CA TYR A 55 -3.86 -5.98 7.57
C TYR A 55 -4.12 -4.54 8.03
N TYR A 56 -3.48 -3.58 7.36
CA TYR A 56 -3.77 -2.17 7.55
C TYR A 56 -3.58 -1.41 6.24
N ASN A 57 -4.36 -0.35 6.09
CA ASN A 57 -4.26 0.59 4.99
C ASN A 57 -4.59 2.00 5.48
N LYS A 58 -3.93 3.00 4.91
CA LYS A 58 -4.31 4.40 5.07
C LYS A 58 -4.86 4.89 3.74
N SER A 59 -6.17 5.05 3.67
CA SER A 59 -6.86 5.52 2.47
C SER A 59 -7.63 6.79 2.80
N ASN A 60 -7.28 7.88 2.12
CA ASN A 60 -7.77 9.23 2.41
C ASN A 60 -7.48 9.64 3.87
N ASN A 61 -8.52 10.09 4.58
CA ASN A 61 -8.45 10.53 5.97
C ASN A 61 -8.81 9.43 6.96
N TYR A 62 -8.64 8.17 6.57
CA TYR A 62 -9.01 7.03 7.40
C TYR A 62 -7.89 5.99 7.49
N TYR A 63 -7.78 5.39 8.66
CA TYR A 63 -7.02 4.17 8.89
C TYR A 63 -7.98 2.98 8.85
N ILE A 64 -7.74 2.04 7.93
CA ILE A 64 -8.46 0.78 7.84
C ILE A 64 -7.56 -0.28 8.47
N VAL A 65 -8.07 -1.01 9.44
CA VAL A 65 -7.30 -1.97 10.23
C VAL A 65 -8.08 -3.25 10.35
N LYS A 66 -7.44 -4.39 10.13
CA LYS A 66 -8.05 -5.71 10.27
C LYS A 66 -7.28 -6.51 11.31
N ASP A 67 -8.00 -7.03 12.30
CA ASP A 67 -7.51 -8.05 13.21
C ASP A 67 -8.08 -9.42 12.81
N ASP A 68 -8.12 -10.37 13.75
CA ASP A 68 -8.61 -11.72 13.52
C ASP A 68 -10.15 -11.82 13.51
N ILE A 69 -10.88 -10.76 13.85
CA ILE A 69 -12.34 -10.77 14.06
C ILE A 69 -13.05 -9.69 13.25
N TYR A 70 -12.49 -8.49 13.17
CA TYR A 70 -13.11 -7.33 12.55
C TYR A 70 -12.17 -6.57 11.63
N VAL A 71 -12.79 -5.88 10.67
CA VAL A 71 -12.21 -4.71 10.02
C VAL A 71 -12.76 -3.47 10.70
N TYR A 72 -11.88 -2.59 11.15
CA TYR A 72 -12.19 -1.31 11.75
C TYR A 72 -11.76 -0.17 10.84
N VAL A 73 -12.48 0.94 10.94
CA VAL A 73 -12.09 2.20 10.33
C VAL A 73 -11.99 3.25 11.42
N PHE A 74 -10.84 3.91 11.47
CA PHE A 74 -10.58 5.05 12.33
C PHE A 74 -10.41 6.29 11.50
N ASP A 75 -10.84 7.43 12.03
CA ASP A 75 -10.49 8.73 11.47
C ASP A 75 -9.04 9.13 11.80
N LEU A 76 -8.65 10.36 11.47
CA LEU A 76 -7.29 10.85 11.73
C LEU A 76 -6.97 11.05 13.22
N ASN A 77 -7.98 11.11 14.08
CA ASN A 77 -7.83 11.22 15.54
C ASN A 77 -7.84 9.85 16.24
N TYR A 78 -7.87 8.75 15.48
CA TYR A 78 -7.99 7.39 15.98
C TYR A 78 -9.34 7.09 16.65
N ASP A 79 -10.37 7.88 16.35
CA ASP A 79 -11.74 7.58 16.77
C ASP A 79 -12.34 6.54 15.82
N LYS A 80 -12.91 5.48 16.38
CA LYS A 80 -13.55 4.41 15.59
C LYS A 80 -14.85 4.93 14.98
N VAL A 81 -14.92 4.99 13.65
CA VAL A 81 -16.09 5.47 12.90
C VAL A 81 -16.89 4.35 12.24
N TYR A 82 -16.28 3.17 12.04
CA TYR A 82 -16.94 2.02 11.43
C TYR A 82 -16.26 0.69 11.86
N SER A 83 -17.03 -0.40 11.84
CA SER A 83 -16.48 -1.76 11.95
C SER A 83 -17.37 -2.78 11.24
N LYS A 84 -16.78 -3.84 10.69
CA LYS A 84 -17.47 -4.98 10.07
C LYS A 84 -16.78 -6.30 10.41
N ASP A 85 -17.55 -7.36 10.67
CA ASP A 85 -17.02 -8.68 10.99
C ASP A 85 -16.30 -9.30 9.78
N ILE A 86 -15.13 -9.91 9.97
CA ILE A 86 -14.38 -10.51 8.86
C ILE A 86 -15.11 -11.68 8.21
N SER A 87 -16.04 -12.33 8.91
CA SER A 87 -16.86 -13.42 8.37
C SER A 87 -17.84 -12.93 7.30
N GLU A 88 -18.14 -11.63 7.28
CA GLU A 88 -18.97 -11.00 6.25
C GLU A 88 -18.16 -10.58 5.01
N LEU A 89 -16.84 -10.81 4.99
CA LEU A 89 -15.96 -10.43 3.88
C LEU A 89 -15.67 -11.63 2.98
N SER A 90 -15.91 -11.45 1.69
CA SER A 90 -15.41 -12.34 0.65
C SER A 90 -13.90 -12.18 0.48
N ALA A 91 -13.18 -13.28 0.28
CA ALA A 91 -11.74 -13.24 0.13
C ALA A 91 -11.32 -12.48 -1.15
N SER A 92 -10.47 -11.46 -1.00
CA SER A 92 -9.92 -10.68 -2.09
C SER A 92 -8.48 -10.28 -1.81
N LYS A 93 -7.72 -10.02 -2.88
CA LYS A 93 -6.36 -9.45 -2.82
C LYS A 93 -6.35 -7.93 -2.94
N LEU A 94 -7.50 -7.33 -3.25
CA LEU A 94 -7.65 -5.89 -3.40
C LEU A 94 -7.59 -5.20 -2.04
N ASP A 95 -7.18 -3.93 -2.05
CA ASP A 95 -7.12 -3.13 -0.84
C ASP A 95 -8.52 -2.76 -0.35
N ILE A 96 -8.70 -2.73 0.96
CA ILE A 96 -9.94 -2.28 1.60
C ILE A 96 -9.83 -0.78 1.84
N VAL A 97 -10.88 -0.06 1.45
CA VAL A 97 -10.99 1.40 1.61
C VAL A 97 -12.34 1.79 2.18
N TYR A 98 -12.41 2.95 2.83
CA TYR A 98 -13.66 3.50 3.37
C TYR A 98 -14.16 4.66 2.50
N ARG A 99 -15.37 4.51 1.97
CA ARG A 99 -16.06 5.49 1.09
C ARG A 99 -17.55 5.43 1.37
N ARG A 100 -18.29 6.52 1.15
CA ARG A 100 -19.77 6.53 1.24
C ARG A 100 -20.30 5.82 2.51
N SER A 101 -19.62 6.04 3.63
CA SER A 101 -19.91 5.44 4.94
C SER A 101 -19.85 3.91 5.03
N ASN A 102 -19.14 3.24 4.10
CA ASN A 102 -18.97 1.80 4.06
C ASN A 102 -17.56 1.41 3.59
N ILE A 103 -17.18 0.14 3.77
CA ILE A 103 -15.94 -0.41 3.24
C ILE A 103 -16.15 -1.10 1.89
N TYR A 104 -15.15 -0.98 1.01
CA TYR A 104 -15.14 -1.57 -0.33
C TYR A 104 -13.76 -2.15 -0.63
N TYR A 105 -13.71 -3.11 -1.54
CA TYR A 105 -12.48 -3.45 -2.24
C TYR A 105 -12.24 -2.45 -3.38
N GLU A 106 -11.06 -1.84 -3.44
CA GLU A 106 -10.67 -0.89 -4.48
C GLU A 106 -9.77 -1.55 -5.52
N ASP A 107 -10.17 -1.50 -6.78
CA ASP A 107 -9.32 -1.81 -7.92
C ASP A 107 -8.95 -0.54 -8.68
N LYS A 108 -7.67 -0.40 -8.99
CA LYS A 108 -7.11 0.77 -9.67
C LYS A 108 -6.79 0.39 -11.10
N VAL A 109 -7.69 0.74 -12.02
CA VAL A 109 -7.56 0.43 -13.44
C VAL A 109 -7.03 1.64 -14.18
N ARG A 110 -5.90 1.49 -14.87
CA ARG A 110 -5.34 2.54 -15.73
C ARG A 110 -5.42 2.12 -17.18
N ASP A 111 -6.15 2.88 -17.99
CA ASP A 111 -6.21 2.72 -19.44
C ASP A 111 -5.78 4.03 -20.12
N LYS A 112 -4.65 3.99 -20.81
CA LYS A 112 -4.01 5.17 -21.42
C LYS A 112 -3.90 6.33 -20.40
N ASP A 113 -4.59 7.44 -20.68
CA ASP A 113 -4.61 8.67 -19.90
C ASP A 113 -5.77 8.71 -18.89
N LYS A 114 -6.59 7.65 -18.85
CA LYS A 114 -7.73 7.51 -17.94
C LYS A 114 -7.35 6.63 -16.76
N LEU A 115 -7.68 7.10 -15.56
CA LEU A 115 -7.54 6.35 -14.33
C LEU A 115 -8.92 6.16 -13.71
N THR A 116 -9.36 4.91 -13.59
CA THR A 116 -10.65 4.54 -13.01
C THR A 116 -10.41 3.75 -11.73
N TYR A 117 -11.06 4.17 -10.65
CA TYR A 117 -11.13 3.43 -9.40
C TYR A 117 -12.46 2.71 -9.33
N LYS A 118 -12.42 1.38 -9.30
CA LYS A 118 -13.61 0.54 -9.18
C LYS A 118 -13.77 0.06 -7.76
N TYR A 119 -14.99 0.12 -7.25
CA TYR A 119 -15.32 -0.21 -5.87
C TYR A 119 -16.28 -1.38 -5.83
N TYR A 120 -15.83 -2.47 -5.21
CA TYR A 120 -16.59 -3.71 -5.09
C TYR A 120 -17.10 -3.90 -3.68
N ASP A 121 -18.31 -4.43 -3.55
CA ASP A 121 -18.88 -4.80 -2.27
C ASP A 121 -18.00 -5.87 -1.61
N VAL A 122 -17.65 -5.66 -0.35
CA VAL A 122 -16.74 -6.56 0.35
C VAL A 122 -17.34 -7.93 0.63
N SER A 123 -18.67 -8.05 0.63
CA SER A 123 -19.39 -9.29 0.90
C SER A 123 -19.66 -10.06 -0.39
N THR A 124 -20.04 -9.41 -1.49
CA THR A 124 -20.42 -10.09 -2.75
C THR A 124 -19.36 -10.05 -3.86
N LEU A 125 -18.35 -9.18 -3.75
CA LEU A 125 -17.39 -8.86 -4.82
C LEU A 125 -18.03 -8.25 -6.08
N GLU A 126 -19.30 -7.86 -6.03
CA GLU A 126 -19.96 -7.18 -7.13
C GLU A 126 -19.52 -5.71 -7.19
N GLU A 127 -19.35 -5.19 -8.41
CA GLU A 127 -19.01 -3.78 -8.62
C GLU A 127 -20.20 -2.91 -8.21
N VAL A 128 -19.96 -1.95 -7.31
CA VAL A 128 -21.01 -1.07 -6.77
C VAL A 128 -20.98 0.28 -7.47
N PHE A 129 -19.79 0.83 -7.66
CA PHE A 129 -19.58 2.09 -8.36
C PHE A 129 -18.12 2.24 -8.79
N ASP A 130 -17.87 3.17 -9.70
CA ASP A 130 -16.54 3.59 -10.11
C ASP A 130 -16.37 5.12 -10.01
N ILE A 131 -15.11 5.56 -9.99
CA ILE A 131 -14.73 6.97 -10.03
C ILE A 131 -13.63 7.13 -11.08
N ASP A 132 -13.92 7.95 -12.07
CA ASP A 132 -12.95 8.39 -13.07
C ASP A 132 -12.17 9.60 -12.57
N VAL A 133 -10.84 9.47 -12.57
CA VAL A 133 -9.90 10.50 -12.09
C VAL A 133 -8.99 10.87 -13.25
N GLY A 134 -9.49 11.76 -14.11
CA GLY A 134 -8.78 12.21 -15.31
C GLY A 134 -9.14 11.40 -16.56
N GLY A 135 -8.79 12.00 -17.70
CA GLY A 135 -9.32 11.68 -19.02
C GLY A 135 -9.68 13.00 -19.68
N ILE A 136 -8.92 13.36 -20.72
CA ILE A 136 -9.23 14.50 -21.61
C ILE A 136 -10.05 13.95 -22.77
#